data_AF-X1CSI7-F1
#
_entry.id   AF-X1CSI7-F1
#
_cell.length_a   1.000
_cell.length_b   1.000
_cell.length_c   1.000
_cell.angle_alpha   90.00
_cell.angle_beta   90.00
_cell.angle_gamma   90.00
#
_symmetry.space_group_name_H-M   'P 1'
#
loop_
_entity.id
_entity.type
_entity.pdbx_description
1 polymer ?
#
loop_
_entity_poly.entity_id
_entity_poly.type
_entity_poly.pdbx_seq_one_letter_code
_entity_poly.pdbx_strand_id
1 'polypeptide(L)'
;MADLDKVKGINARQIKLLQESGISTAEALAMSPGMIVADIDGLGDKTAKKLIWNARNALGMTEFVSAETIDENVEYITTGSSELNKILGGGFQTG
;
A
#
# COMPACT_ATOMS: atom_id res chain seq x y z
N MET A 1 -7.96 5.57 0.21
CA MET A 1 -7.05 5.25 -0.91
C MET A 1 -6.38 6.55 -1.31
N ALA A 2 -5.05 6.58 -1.32
CA ALA A 2 -4.28 7.74 -1.72
C ALA A 2 -4.26 7.86 -3.25
N ASP A 3 -4.58 9.05 -3.74
CA ASP A 3 -4.57 9.35 -5.17
C ASP A 3 -3.15 9.27 -5.75
N LEU A 4 -3.05 8.82 -7.00
CA LEU A 4 -1.77 8.78 -7.72
C LEU A 4 -1.12 10.16 -7.84
N ASP A 5 -1.90 11.24 -7.85
CA ASP A 5 -1.41 12.63 -7.91
C ASP A 5 -0.51 13.02 -6.73
N LYS A 6 -0.61 12.31 -5.60
CA LYS A 6 0.21 12.56 -4.41
C LYS A 6 1.61 11.94 -4.52
N VAL A 7 1.84 11.07 -5.52
CA VAL A 7 3.13 10.44 -5.75
C VAL A 7 4.11 11.46 -6.34
N LYS A 8 5.17 11.78 -5.60
CA LYS A 8 6.16 12.77 -6.03
C LYS A 8 6.79 12.39 -7.38
N GLY A 9 6.79 13.33 -8.33
CA GLY A 9 7.47 13.16 -9.62
C GLY A 9 6.76 12.25 -10.63
N ILE A 10 5.48 11.94 -10.38
CA ILE A 10 4.59 11.37 -11.39
C ILE A 10 4.07 12.47 -12.32
N ASN A 11 3.84 12.15 -13.59
CA ASN A 11 3.25 13.07 -14.55
C ASN A 11 1.86 12.59 -15.03
N ALA A 12 1.05 13.50 -15.57
CA ALA A 12 -0.32 13.19 -16.00
C ALA A 12 -0.40 12.07 -17.05
N ARG A 13 0.64 11.89 -17.89
CA ARG A 13 0.70 10.80 -18.86
C ARG A 13 0.90 9.45 -18.17
N GLN A 14 1.80 9.37 -17.19
CA GLN A 14 2.06 8.17 -16.39
C GLN A 14 0.84 7.77 -15.57
N ILE A 15 0.10 8.74 -15.02
CA ILE A 15 -1.15 8.47 -14.29
C ILE A 15 -2.16 7.77 -15.20
N LYS A 16 -2.38 8.29 -16.41
CA LYS A 16 -3.29 7.66 -17.37
C LYS A 16 -2.86 6.25 -17.76
N LEU A 17 -1.57 6.05 -18.06
CA LEU A 17 -1.04 4.72 -18.39
C LEU A 17 -1.22 3.72 -17.24
N LEU A 18 -0.95 4.15 -16.00
CA LEU A 18 -1.15 3.32 -14.82
C LEU A 18 -2.63 2.98 -14.63
N GLN A 19 -3.53 3.95 -14.77
CA GLN A 19 -4.97 3.73 -14.68
C GLN A 19 -5.49 2.77 -15.77
N GLU A 20 -5.02 2.92 -17.00
CA GLU A 20 -5.34 2.01 -18.12
C GLU A 20 -4.82 0.59 -17.87
N SER A 21 -3.70 0.45 -17.15
CA SER A 21 -3.16 -0.85 -16.71
C SER A 21 -3.84 -1.43 -15.46
N GLY A 22 -4.85 -0.76 -14.91
CA GLY A 22 -5.57 -1.19 -13.71
C GLY A 22 -4.94 -0.75 -12.38
N ILE A 23 -3.88 0.06 -12.42
CA ILE A 23 -3.23 0.64 -11.24
C ILE A 23 -3.81 2.05 -11.04
N SER A 24 -4.86 2.16 -10.25
CA SER A 24 -5.59 3.42 -10.05
C SER A 24 -5.22 4.17 -8.77
N THR A 25 -4.52 3.53 -7.82
CA THR A 25 -4.19 4.11 -6.51
C THR A 25 -2.71 4.05 -6.20
N ALA A 26 -2.25 4.92 -5.30
CA ALA A 26 -0.86 4.89 -4.84
C ALA A 26 -0.54 3.59 -4.07
N GLU A 27 -1.50 3.01 -3.36
CA GLU A 27 -1.36 1.71 -2.69
C GLU A 27 -1.14 0.58 -3.70
N ALA A 28 -1.95 0.53 -4.76
CA ALA A 28 -1.81 -0.45 -5.82
C ALA A 28 -0.42 -0.34 -6.48
N LEU A 29 0.04 0.89 -6.73
CA LEU A 29 1.37 1.12 -7.30
C LEU A 29 2.50 0.70 -6.33
N ALA A 30 2.38 0.98 -5.03
CA ALA A 30 3.39 0.63 -4.04
C ALA A 30 3.54 -0.89 -3.83
N MET A 31 2.43 -1.62 -3.97
CA MET A 31 2.34 -3.09 -3.86
C MET A 31 2.60 -3.81 -5.19
N SER A 32 2.65 -3.11 -6.32
CA SER A 32 2.85 -3.72 -7.63
C SER A 32 4.28 -4.25 -7.82
N PRO A 33 4.48 -5.41 -8.46
CA PRO A 33 5.79 -5.89 -8.87
C PRO A 33 6.46 -4.94 -9.86
N GLY A 34 7.75 -4.65 -9.65
CA GLY A 34 8.50 -3.72 -10.49
C GLY A 34 8.51 -4.10 -11.98
N MET A 35 8.56 -5.40 -12.30
CA MET A 35 8.54 -5.88 -13.68
C MET A 35 7.21 -5.55 -14.37
N ILE A 36 6.07 -5.75 -13.69
CA ILE A 36 4.74 -5.46 -14.25
C ILE A 36 4.61 -3.97 -14.57
N VAL A 37 5.08 -3.10 -13.68
CA VAL A 37 5.04 -1.64 -13.91
C VAL A 37 6.03 -1.21 -15.00
N ALA A 38 7.16 -1.91 -15.13
CA ALA A 38 8.17 -1.64 -16.15
C ALA A 38 7.72 -2.06 -17.55
N ASP A 39 6.92 -3.13 -17.64
CA ASP A 39 6.36 -3.68 -18.89
C ASP A 39 5.24 -2.80 -19.48
N ILE A 40 4.72 -1.84 -18.71
CA ILE A 40 3.79 -0.84 -19.23
C ILE A 40 4.52 0.05 -20.24
N ASP A 41 3.98 0.11 -21.45
CA ASP A 41 4.60 0.82 -22.57
C ASP A 41 4.82 2.31 -22.23
N GLY A 42 6.08 2.75 -22.31
CA GLY A 42 6.50 4.13 -22.02
C GLY A 42 6.94 4.42 -20.58
N LEU A 43 6.94 3.46 -19.64
CA LEU A 43 7.51 3.64 -18.30
C LEU A 43 8.98 3.16 -18.24
N GLY A 44 9.22 1.89 -18.53
CA GLY A 44 10.53 1.25 -18.41
C GLY A 44 11.03 1.10 -16.97
N ASP A 45 12.03 0.22 -16.77
CA ASP A 45 12.47 -0.24 -15.44
C ASP A 45 12.92 0.87 -14.49
N LYS A 46 13.70 1.84 -14.98
CA LYS A 46 14.21 2.95 -14.16
C LYS A 46 13.08 3.84 -13.63
N THR A 47 12.08 4.11 -14.45
CA THR A 47 10.94 4.95 -14.08
C THR A 47 10.00 4.19 -13.15
N ALA A 48 9.73 2.92 -13.45
CA ALA A 48 8.92 2.04 -12.62
C ALA A 48 9.45 1.96 -11.19
N LYS A 49 10.75 1.65 -11.02
CA LYS A 49 11.40 1.62 -9.70
C LYS A 49 11.26 2.93 -8.93
N LYS A 50 11.45 4.07 -9.62
CA LYS A 50 11.33 5.40 -9.00
C LYS A 50 9.90 5.70 -8.56
N LEU A 51 8.91 5.40 -9.40
CA LEU A 51 7.50 5.63 -9.09
C LEU A 51 7.03 4.76 -7.92
N ILE A 52 7.38 3.47 -7.92
CA ILE A 52 7.05 2.56 -6.82
C ILE A 52 7.68 3.04 -5.52
N TRP A 53 8.95 3.45 -5.54
CA TRP A 53 9.61 4.01 -4.35
C TRP A 53 8.92 5.28 -3.85
N ASN A 54 8.55 6.20 -4.74
CA ASN A 54 7.87 7.43 -4.37
C ASN A 54 6.44 7.16 -3.85
N ALA A 55 5.75 6.15 -4.37
CA ALA A 55 4.46 5.71 -3.86
C ALA A 55 4.59 5.15 -2.43
N ARG A 56 5.60 4.30 -2.18
CA ARG A 56 5.91 3.80 -0.83
C ARG A 56 6.24 4.92 0.15
N ASN A 57 7.04 5.91 -0.27
CA ASN A 57 7.33 7.08 0.57
C ASN A 57 6.06 7.88 0.88
N ALA A 58 5.18 8.09 -0.09
CA ALA A 58 3.93 8.82 0.11
C ALA A 58 2.99 8.12 1.10
N LEU A 59 3.13 6.80 1.26
CA LEU A 59 2.37 5.97 2.20
C LEU A 59 3.09 5.72 3.52
N GLY A 60 4.29 6.29 3.73
CA GLY A 60 5.08 6.05 4.94
C GLY A 60 5.65 4.64 5.07
N MET A 61 5.74 3.88 3.96
CA MET A 61 6.19 2.47 3.95
C MET A 61 7.72 2.29 3.87
N THR A 62 8.50 3.38 3.92
CA THR A 62 9.95 3.34 3.68
C THR A 62 10.80 3.55 4.92
N GLU A 63 10.18 3.97 6.02
CA GLU A 63 10.85 4.14 7.30
C GLU A 63 10.62 2.90 8.17
N PHE A 64 11.66 2.49 8.88
CA PHE A 64 11.53 1.47 9.92
C PHE A 64 11.01 2.14 11.19
N VAL A 65 9.99 1.55 11.81
CA VAL A 65 9.40 2.01 13.06
C VAL A 65 9.99 1.19 14.21
N SER A 66 10.30 1.82 15.34
CA SER A 66 10.76 1.10 16.55
C SER A 66 9.64 0.23 17.09
N ALA A 67 9.95 -0.95 17.62
CA ALA A 67 8.96 -1.84 18.21
C ALA A 67 8.13 -1.16 19.31
N GLU A 68 8.76 -0.27 20.10
CA GLU A 68 8.09 0.50 21.17
C GLU A 68 7.06 1.51 20.63
N THR A 69 7.18 1.90 19.36
CA THR A 69 6.31 2.88 18.68
C THR A 69 5.28 2.23 17.77
N ILE A 70 5.24 0.90 17.71
CA ILE A 70 4.16 0.19 17.03
C ILE A 70 2.91 0.40 17.87
N ASP A 71 2.09 1.35 17.44
CA ASP A 71 0.75 1.57 18.00
C ASP A 71 -0.13 0.41 17.54
N GLU A 72 -0.43 -0.52 18.45
CA GLU A 72 -1.40 -1.59 18.24
C GLU A 72 -2.82 -1.00 18.26
N ASN A 73 -3.15 -0.07 17.34
CA ASN A 73 -4.53 0.34 17.05
C ASN A 73 -5.28 -0.82 16.37
N VAL A 74 -5.38 -1.89 17.12
CA VAL A 74 -5.92 -3.17 16.75
C VAL A 74 -7.27 -3.25 17.42
N GLU A 75 -8.31 -3.12 16.63
CA GLU A 75 -9.66 -3.32 17.12
C GLU A 75 -10.02 -4.81 17.08
N TYR A 76 -10.76 -5.27 18.09
CA TYR A 76 -11.25 -6.63 18.16
C TYR A 76 -12.76 -6.65 17.98
N ILE A 77 -13.22 -7.38 16.97
CA ILE A 77 -14.63 -7.63 16.73
C ILE A 77 -15.03 -8.88 17.53
N THR A 78 -15.95 -8.72 18.48
CA THR A 78 -16.42 -9.83 19.32
C THR A 78 -17.14 -10.90 18.49
N THR A 79 -16.92 -12.17 18.83
CA THR A 79 -17.62 -13.31 18.21
C THR A 79 -19.02 -13.55 18.79
N GLY A 80 -19.38 -12.84 19.86
CA GLY A 80 -20.63 -13.07 20.62
C GLY A 80 -20.56 -14.24 21.63
N SER A 81 -19.47 -15.02 21.65
CA SER A 81 -19.20 -16.05 22.65
C SER A 81 -17.97 -15.68 23.48
N SER A 82 -18.11 -15.69 24.81
CA SER A 82 -17.01 -15.40 25.74
C SER A 82 -15.84 -16.36 25.56
N GLU A 83 -16.13 -17.66 25.39
CA GLU A 83 -15.07 -18.68 25.33
C GLU A 83 -14.33 -18.66 24.00
N LEU A 84 -15.01 -18.32 22.91
CA LEU A 84 -14.36 -18.19 21.62
C LEU A 84 -13.49 -16.93 21.56
N ASN A 85 -13.95 -15.80 22.11
CA ASN A 85 -13.12 -14.60 22.24
C ASN A 85 -11.85 -14.88 23.05
N LYS A 86 -11.94 -15.69 24.12
CA LYS A 86 -10.77 -16.07 24.94
C LYS A 86 -9.76 -16.92 24.17
N ILE A 87 -10.22 -17.84 23.33
CA ILE A 87 -9.35 -18.62 22.44
C ILE A 87 -8.67 -17.73 21.40
N LEU A 88 -9.40 -16.74 20.89
CA LEU A 88 -8.91 -15.78 19.88
C LEU A 88 -8.14 -14.59 20.48
N GLY A 89 -7.90 -14.56 21.80
CA GLY A 89 -7.15 -13.48 22.45
C GLY A 89 -7.89 -12.13 22.54
N GLY A 90 -9.20 -12.10 22.32
CA GLY A 90 -10.02 -10.89 22.40
C GLY A 90 -11.18 -10.85 21.40
N GLY A 91 -11.04 -11.52 20.25
CA GLY A 91 -12.03 -11.54 19.17
C GLY A 91 -11.34 -11.60 17.81
N PHE A 92 -12.07 -11.24 16.74
CA PHE A 92 -11.47 -11.08 15.42
C PHE A 92 -10.69 -9.78 15.35
N GLN A 93 -9.39 -9.89 15.12
CA GLN A 93 -8.47 -8.78 15.00
C GLN A 93 -8.62 -8.06 13.65
N THR A 94 -8.70 -6.72 13.66
CA THR A 94 -8.50 -5.90 12.45
C THR A 94 -7.01 -5.82 12.10
N GLY A 95 -6.69 -5.93 10.82
CA GLY A 95 -5.33 -5.79 10.28
C GLY A 95 -5.13 -4.49 9.52
#